data_AF-A0AA42HUL5-F1
#
_entry.id   AF-A0AA42HUL5-F1
#
_cell.length_a   1.000
_cell.length_b   1.000
_cell.length_c   1.000
_cell.angle_alpha   90.00
_cell.angle_beta   90.00
_cell.angle_gamma   90.00
#
_symmetry.space_group_name_H-M   'P 1'
#
loop_
_entity.id
_entity.type
_entity.pdbx_description
1 polymer ?
#
loop_
_entity_poly.entity_id
_entity_poly.type
_entity_poly.pdbx_seq_one_letter_code
_entity_poly.pdbx_strand_id
1 'polypeptide(L)'
;MPNLYDSLVEALRAHWKAHDNAYPSCIELTAADLQALNAERKLINDTMNFKQAEGWEDMFHGAKLQVGATNSLVLASGERVPVALAGAVSTS
;
A
#
# COMPACT_ATOMS: atom_id res chain seq x y z
N MET A 1 4.56 9.74 -13.32
CA MET A 1 5.21 9.19 -12.12
C MET A 1 4.44 7.94 -11.74
N PRO A 2 5.11 6.88 -11.28
CA PRO A 2 4.40 5.70 -10.80
C PRO A 2 3.53 6.12 -9.64
N ASN A 3 2.26 5.78 -9.70
CA ASN A 3 1.36 6.05 -8.61
C ASN A 3 1.72 5.10 -7.45
N LEU A 4 1.87 5.64 -6.24
CA LEU A 4 2.01 4.84 -5.01
C LEU A 4 0.92 3.77 -4.93
N TYR A 5 -0.31 4.09 -5.36
CA TYR A 5 -1.41 3.15 -5.46
C TYR A 5 -1.05 1.92 -6.31
N ASP A 6 -0.53 2.13 -7.52
CA ASP A 6 -0.17 1.05 -8.45
C ASP A 6 0.98 0.20 -7.91
N SER A 7 2.01 0.85 -7.34
CA SER A 7 3.12 0.15 -6.71
C SER A 7 2.69 -0.72 -5.52
N LEU A 8 1.69 -0.28 -4.75
CA LEU A 8 1.12 -1.09 -3.67
C LEU A 8 0.28 -2.26 -4.19
N VAL A 9 -0.48 -2.07 -5.27
CA VAL A 9 -1.21 -3.17 -5.93
C VAL A 9 -0.23 -4.23 -6.46
N GLU A 10 0.86 -3.80 -7.10
CA GLU A 10 1.89 -4.70 -7.60
C GLU A 10 2.61 -5.44 -6.47
N ALA A 11 3.00 -4.73 -5.40
CA ALA A 11 3.67 -5.34 -4.25
C ALA A 11 2.76 -6.35 -3.53
N LEU A 12 1.47 -6.03 -3.36
CA LEU A 12 0.51 -6.94 -2.74
C LEU A 12 0.25 -8.18 -3.62
N ARG A 13 0.15 -8.01 -4.94
CA ARG A 13 0.04 -9.12 -5.88
C ARG A 13 1.27 -10.03 -5.85
N ALA A 14 2.47 -9.44 -5.82
CA ALA A 14 3.72 -10.19 -5.71
C ALA A 14 3.78 -10.98 -4.40
N HIS A 15 3.37 -10.37 -3.29
CA HIS A 15 3.28 -11.03 -2.00
C HIS A 15 2.31 -12.21 -2.02
N TRP A 16 1.08 -12.02 -2.49
CA TRP A 16 0.10 -13.13 -2.59
C TRP A 16 0.64 -14.30 -3.41
N LYS A 17 1.33 -14.03 -4.52
CA LYS A 17 1.94 -15.08 -5.35
C LYS A 17 3.06 -15.84 -4.61
N ALA A 18 3.84 -15.16 -3.78
CA ALA A 18 4.96 -15.76 -3.04
C ALA A 18 4.54 -16.46 -1.75
N HIS A 19 3.34 -16.15 -1.23
CA HIS A 19 2.88 -16.58 0.10
C HIS A 19 1.50 -17.25 0.07
N ASP A 20 1.17 -18.03 -0.97
CA ASP A 20 -0.07 -18.81 -1.08
C ASP A 20 -1.36 -17.99 -0.85
N ASN A 21 -1.40 -16.76 -1.37
CA ASN A 21 -2.47 -15.77 -1.19
C ASN A 21 -2.69 -15.32 0.27
N ALA A 22 -1.75 -15.57 1.17
CA ALA A 22 -1.77 -14.99 2.51
C ALA A 22 -1.50 -13.48 2.44
N TYR A 23 -2.15 -12.71 3.31
CA TYR A 23 -1.90 -11.27 3.45
C TYR A 23 -0.59 -10.99 4.21
N PRO A 24 0.08 -9.87 3.93
CA PRO A 24 1.13 -9.39 4.82
C PRO A 24 0.54 -9.02 6.19
N SER A 25 1.37 -8.96 7.22
CA SER A 25 0.93 -8.50 8.55
C SER A 25 0.41 -7.06 8.51
N CYS A 26 1.08 -6.20 7.75
CA CYS A 26 0.63 -4.86 7.41
C CYS A 26 1.45 -4.29 6.24
N ILE A 27 1.02 -3.15 5.75
CA ILE A 27 1.76 -2.25 4.88
C ILE A 27 2.13 -1.04 5.73
N GLU A 28 3.42 -0.80 5.88
CA GLU A 28 3.97 0.42 6.46
C GLU A 28 4.19 1.45 5.36
N LEU A 29 3.73 2.68 5.58
CA LEU A 29 3.98 3.83 4.71
C LEU A 29 4.56 4.98 5.52
N THR A 30 5.36 5.84 4.89
CA THR A 30 5.69 7.12 5.52
C THR A 30 4.40 7.92 5.78
N ALA A 31 4.41 8.79 6.80
CA ALA A 31 3.22 9.59 7.12
C ALA A 31 2.75 10.43 5.93
N ALA A 32 3.68 10.96 5.13
CA ALA A 32 3.38 11.74 3.93
C ALA A 32 2.72 10.87 2.84
N ASP A 33 3.25 9.68 2.59
CA ASP A 33 2.72 8.77 1.57
C ASP A 33 1.37 8.18 1.96
N LEU A 34 1.15 7.86 3.24
CA LEU A 34 -0.15 7.42 3.74
C LEU A 34 -1.20 8.53 3.57
N GLN A 35 -0.85 9.78 3.90
CA GLN A 35 -1.72 10.93 3.72
C GLN A 35 -2.04 11.14 2.23
N ALA A 36 -1.04 11.06 1.35
CA ALA A 36 -1.23 11.23 -0.09
C ALA A 36 -2.15 10.13 -0.67
N LEU A 37 -1.90 8.87 -0.32
CA LEU A 37 -2.74 7.73 -0.72
C LEU A 37 -4.19 7.90 -0.27
N ASN A 38 -4.41 8.32 0.97
CA ASN A 38 -5.75 8.55 1.51
C ASN A 38 -6.44 9.72 0.81
N ALA A 39 -5.75 10.82 0.57
CA ALA A 39 -6.32 11.96 -0.15
C ALA A 39 -6.78 11.57 -1.56
N GLU A 40 -5.97 10.80 -2.30
CA GLU A 40 -6.31 10.33 -3.64
C GLU A 40 -7.51 9.37 -3.63
N ARG A 41 -7.49 8.35 -2.75
CA ARG A 41 -8.60 7.40 -2.62
C ARG A 41 -9.89 8.09 -2.19
N LYS A 42 -9.81 9.10 -1.32
CA LYS A 42 -10.97 9.89 -0.92
C LYS A 42 -11.55 10.65 -2.10
N LEU A 43 -10.72 11.36 -2.86
CA LEU A 43 -11.14 12.11 -4.04
C LEU A 43 -11.88 11.22 -5.05
N ILE A 44 -11.33 10.03 -5.32
CA ILE A 44 -11.95 9.06 -6.24
C ILE A 44 -13.31 8.58 -5.71
N ASN A 45 -13.39 8.17 -4.43
CA ASN A 45 -14.64 7.69 -3.85
C ASN A 45 -15.73 8.77 -3.82
N ASP A 46 -15.36 10.00 -3.45
CA ASP A 46 -16.28 11.14 -3.43
C ASP A 46 -16.78 11.45 -4.86
N THR A 47 -15.90 11.39 -5.87
CA THR A 47 -16.26 11.59 -7.28
C THR A 47 -17.21 10.52 -7.80
N MET A 48 -17.03 9.28 -7.35
CA MET A 48 -17.86 8.13 -7.74
C MET A 48 -19.12 7.98 -6.87
N ASN A 49 -19.33 8.88 -5.90
CA ASN A 49 -20.43 8.85 -4.93
C ASN A 49 -20.52 7.53 -4.14
N PHE A 50 -19.37 6.91 -3.84
CA PHE A 50 -19.30 5.73 -2.99
C PHE A 50 -19.25 6.11 -1.51
N LYS A 51 -20.05 5.43 -0.70
CA LYS A 51 -19.99 5.58 0.76
C LYS A 51 -18.77 4.82 1.30
N GLN A 52 -17.88 5.56 1.93
CA GLN A 52 -16.72 4.99 2.62
C GLN A 52 -17.17 4.44 3.98
N ALA A 53 -16.71 3.24 4.34
CA ALA A 53 -16.91 2.67 5.67
C ALA A 53 -16.00 3.38 6.69
N GLU A 54 -16.36 3.34 7.98
CA GLU A 54 -15.48 3.83 9.04
C GLU A 54 -14.14 3.05 9.04
N GLY A 55 -13.02 3.75 9.15
CA GLY A 55 -11.67 3.16 9.16
C GLY A 55 -11.16 2.70 7.79
N TRP A 56 -11.79 3.12 6.69
CA TRP A 56 -11.34 2.77 5.33
C TRP A 56 -9.90 3.27 5.03
N GLU A 57 -9.46 4.32 5.71
CA GLU A 57 -8.12 4.89 5.62
C GLU A 57 -7.03 3.89 6.04
N ASP A 58 -7.36 2.99 6.96
CA ASP A 58 -6.44 2.04 7.59
C ASP A 58 -6.35 0.71 6.83
N MET A 59 -7.05 0.58 5.70
CA MET A 59 -7.11 -0.65 4.93
C MET A 59 -6.80 -0.39 3.45
N PHE A 60 -6.02 -1.27 2.83
CA PHE A 60 -5.70 -1.25 1.40
C PHE A 60 -5.87 -2.65 0.81
N HIS A 61 -6.91 -2.84 0.00
CA HIS A 61 -7.24 -4.13 -0.63
C HIS A 61 -7.23 -5.32 0.36
N GLY A 62 -7.70 -5.11 1.59
CA GLY A 62 -7.73 -6.12 2.65
C GLY A 62 -6.49 -6.20 3.53
N ALA A 63 -5.39 -5.53 3.18
CA ALA A 63 -4.21 -5.39 4.03
C ALA A 63 -4.32 -4.16 4.94
N LYS A 64 -3.85 -4.29 6.19
CA LYS A 64 -3.78 -3.15 7.14
C LYS A 64 -2.71 -2.15 6.70
N LEU A 65 -3.02 -0.86 6.76
CA LEU A 65 -2.10 0.26 6.62
C LEU A 65 -1.68 0.79 7.99
N GLN A 66 -0.42 1.20 8.13
CA GLN A 66 0.04 1.95 9.29
C GLN A 66 1.21 2.86 8.93
N VAL A 67 1.47 3.86 9.78
CA VAL A 67 2.66 4.70 9.64
C VAL A 67 3.90 3.89 10.01
N GLY A 68 4.92 3.96 9.16
CA GLY A 68 6.25 3.41 9.40
C GLY A 68 7.36 4.34 8.93
N ALA A 69 8.60 3.92 9.08
CA ALA A 69 9.77 4.70 8.68
C ALA A 69 9.97 4.73 7.16
N THR A 70 9.54 3.69 6.46
CA THR A 70 9.69 3.49 5.02
C THR A 70 8.44 2.83 4.43
N ASN A 71 8.27 2.91 3.11
CA ASN A 71 7.20 2.22 2.41
C ASN A 71 7.56 0.74 2.25
N SER A 72 6.86 -0.16 2.93
CA SER A 72 7.22 -1.59 2.99
C SER A 72 6.02 -2.48 3.27
N LEU A 73 6.03 -3.69 2.73
CA LEU A 73 5.19 -4.78 3.22
C LEU A 73 5.90 -5.43 4.40
N VAL A 74 5.18 -5.67 5.49
CA VAL A 74 5.68 -6.43 6.64
C VAL A 74 5.17 -7.86 6.52
N LEU A 75 6.11 -8.79 6.36
CA LEU A 75 5.80 -10.23 6.30
C LEU A 75 5.38 -10.74 7.68
N ALA A 76 4.77 -11.94 7.73
CA ALA A 76 4.44 -12.61 8.99
C ALA A 76 5.66 -12.87 9.90
N SER A 77 6.86 -12.94 9.32
CA SER A 77 8.13 -13.01 10.05
C SER A 77 8.56 -11.70 10.72
N GLY A 78 7.92 -10.58 10.39
CA GLY A 78 8.33 -9.22 10.76
C GLY A 78 9.36 -8.59 9.81
N GLU A 79 9.79 -9.31 8.78
CA GLU A 79 10.67 -8.78 7.73
C GLU A 79 9.95 -7.68 6.92
N ARG A 80 10.69 -6.63 6.57
CA ARG A 80 10.22 -5.52 5.74
C ARG A 80 10.70 -5.71 4.31
N VAL A 81 9.75 -5.87 3.39
CA VAL A 81 10.01 -5.89 1.95
C VAL A 81 9.68 -4.51 1.40
N PRO A 82 10.67 -3.76 0.88
CA PRO A 82 10.44 -2.41 0.35
C PRO A 82 9.41 -2.40 -0.78
N VAL A 83 8.50 -1.41 -0.78
CA VAL A 83 7.62 -1.14 -1.91
C VAL A 83 8.42 -0.38 -2.96
N ALA A 84 8.70 -1.03 -4.10
CA ALA A 84 9.38 -0.38 -5.21
C ALA A 84 8.42 0.60 -5.89
N LEU A 85 8.67 1.89 -5.74
CA LEU A 85 8.03 2.90 -6.59
C LEU A 85 8.59 2.73 -8.00
N ALA A 86 7.73 2.53 -9.01
CA ALA A 86 8.16 2.13 -10.37
C ALA A 86 8.89 3.24 -11.17
N GLY A 87 9.83 3.95 -10.57
CA GLY A 87 10.63 5.02 -11.16
C GLY A 87 12.07 5.00 -10.66
N ALA A 88 12.39 4.16 -9.66
CA ALA A 88 13.75 3.79 -9.33
C ALA A 88 14.22 2.70 -10.30
N VAL A 89 14.43 3.07 -11.56
CA VAL A 89 15.33 2.29 -12.42
C VAL A 89 16.69 2.32 -11.74
N SER A 90 17.08 1.19 -11.14
CA SER A 90 18.49 0.96 -10.83
C SER A 90 19.22 0.91 -12.16
N THR A 91 19.79 2.03 -12.58
CA THR A 91 20.86 2.04 -13.58
C THR A 91 22.09 1.48 -12.88
N SER A 92 22.27 0.17 -12.96
CA SER A 92 23.58 -0.47 -12.84
C SER A 92 24.16 -0.65 -14.23
#